data_AF-A0A7Y4TU72-F1
#
_entry.id   AF-A0A7Y4TU72-F1
#
_cell.length_a   1.000
_cell.length_b   1.000
_cell.length_c   1.000
_cell.angle_alpha   90.00
_cell.angle_beta   90.00
_cell.angle_gamma   90.00
#
_symmetry.space_group_name_H-M   'P 1'
#
loop_
_entity.id
_entity.type
_entity.pdbx_description
1 polymer ?
#
loop_
_entity_poly.entity_id
_entity_poly.type
_entity_poly.pdbx_seq_one_letter_code
_entity_poly.pdbx_strand_id
1 'polypeptide(L)'
;MSNFLYFGEVNKPVMRIATLSCFFVLHTFISFCQGLSSIDSFRIHGDIKITIDKPTHYLQSQKTVITFFALPNGNSTEQTMGKKMQPGDDWHFDIQHIKAQTKFIRQQLPNKNFVVIYLENNYKSWPSWKQKHPDFRKEIPHFVDSLAGLFKSKQNEIYLNGHSGGGSFIFGYLAGVEQIPSSVKRISFLDSDYGYDSSYYPKFKNWLQNVKGTALNVFAYNDSVALYNGKPVVSATGGTWYRSRLLLSHLQKDISFNRSSTDSLIIYKSEDKQMQFYFKLNLNRGIYHTQQVELNGFIHSVLCGTKKDSKKYSYYSARAYSDLIE
;
A
#
# COMPACT_ATOMS: atom_id res chain seq x y z
N MET A 1 -66.62 -67.01 -20.48
CA MET A 1 -66.03 -67.24 -19.14
C MET A 1 -64.52 -67.21 -19.27
N SER A 2 -63.85 -66.43 -18.40
CA SER A 2 -62.44 -66.57 -18.00
C SER A 2 -61.32 -65.92 -18.85
N ASN A 3 -61.10 -64.62 -18.59
CA ASN A 3 -59.87 -64.00 -18.05
C ASN A 3 -58.44 -64.30 -18.61
N PHE A 4 -57.86 -63.24 -19.21
CA PHE A 4 -56.67 -62.44 -18.79
C PHE A 4 -55.18 -62.93 -18.88
N LEU A 5 -54.37 -62.01 -19.48
CA LEU A 5 -52.96 -61.55 -19.26
C LEU A 5 -51.78 -62.42 -19.78
N TYR A 6 -50.93 -61.97 -20.75
CA TYR A 6 -49.84 -60.93 -20.74
C TYR A 6 -48.79 -61.18 -19.62
N PHE A 7 -47.45 -61.12 -19.77
CA PHE A 7 -46.46 -60.77 -20.79
C PHE A 7 -45.11 -61.35 -20.29
N GLY A 8 -44.14 -61.70 -21.16
CA GLY A 8 -42.88 -60.94 -21.20
C GLY A 8 -41.64 -61.81 -21.48
N GLU A 9 -41.02 -61.59 -22.63
CA GLU A 9 -39.81 -62.23 -23.14
C GLU A 9 -38.53 -61.75 -22.43
N VAL A 10 -37.55 -62.63 -22.24
CA VAL A 10 -36.19 -62.29 -21.81
C VAL A 10 -35.22 -62.52 -22.98
N ASN A 11 -34.88 -61.45 -23.70
CA ASN A 11 -33.84 -61.44 -24.73
C ASN A 11 -32.48 -61.05 -24.12
N LYS A 12 -31.47 -61.89 -24.33
CA LYS A 12 -30.05 -61.62 -23.99
C LYS A 12 -29.44 -60.66 -25.01
N PRO A 13 -28.73 -59.59 -24.62
CA PRO A 13 -27.98 -58.80 -25.57
C PRO A 13 -26.50 -59.21 -25.65
N VAL A 14 -26.08 -59.22 -26.91
CA VAL A 14 -24.74 -59.43 -27.46
C VAL A 14 -23.77 -58.33 -27.00
N MET A 15 -22.55 -58.74 -26.63
CA MET A 15 -21.45 -57.87 -26.21
C MET A 15 -20.94 -57.05 -27.41
N ARG A 16 -21.23 -55.74 -27.44
CA ARG A 16 -20.61 -54.77 -28.37
C ARG A 16 -19.35 -54.20 -27.73
N ILE A 17 -18.21 -54.39 -28.39
CA ILE A 17 -16.95 -53.70 -28.09
C ILE A 17 -17.12 -52.24 -28.51
N ALA A 18 -17.22 -51.34 -27.54
CA ALA A 18 -17.19 -49.90 -27.76
C ALA A 18 -15.74 -49.42 -27.67
N THR A 19 -15.19 -48.96 -28.80
CA THR A 19 -13.93 -48.22 -28.86
C THR A 19 -14.10 -46.90 -28.11
N LEU A 20 -13.60 -46.84 -26.88
CA LEU A 20 -13.57 -45.61 -26.09
C LEU A 20 -12.53 -44.67 -26.71
N SER A 21 -12.99 -43.73 -27.53
CA SER A 21 -12.14 -42.63 -27.99
C SER A 21 -11.91 -41.69 -26.81
N CYS A 22 -10.76 -41.85 -26.13
CA CYS A 22 -10.27 -40.88 -25.16
C CYS A 22 -9.97 -39.56 -25.88
N PHE A 23 -10.91 -38.63 -25.87
CA PHE A 23 -10.62 -37.23 -26.12
C PHE A 23 -9.77 -36.71 -24.96
N PHE A 24 -8.45 -36.75 -25.11
CA PHE A 24 -7.55 -35.91 -24.34
C PHE A 24 -7.84 -34.46 -24.75
N VAL A 25 -8.74 -33.79 -24.02
CA VAL A 25 -8.83 -32.34 -24.07
C VAL A 25 -7.60 -31.82 -23.34
N LEU A 26 -6.53 -31.63 -24.11
CA LEU A 26 -5.34 -30.92 -23.67
C LEU A 26 -5.78 -29.49 -23.34
N HIS A 27 -6.15 -29.24 -22.08
CA HIS A 27 -6.22 -27.88 -21.56
C HIS A 27 -4.79 -27.38 -21.52
N THR A 28 -4.33 -26.80 -22.63
CA THR A 28 -3.23 -25.86 -22.60
C THR A 28 -3.66 -24.72 -21.68
N PHE A 29 -3.27 -24.80 -20.42
CA PHE A 29 -3.08 -23.61 -19.60
C PHE A 29 -1.98 -22.81 -20.28
N ILE A 30 -2.39 -21.96 -21.22
CA ILE A 30 -1.54 -20.85 -21.62
C ILE A 30 -1.57 -19.93 -20.40
N SER A 31 -0.55 -20.04 -19.55
CA SER A 31 -0.19 -18.98 -18.63
C SER A 31 0.21 -17.77 -19.49
N PHE A 32 -0.77 -17.00 -19.92
CA PHE A 32 -0.57 -15.61 -20.31
C PHE A 32 -0.26 -14.84 -19.03
N CYS A 33 0.97 -14.95 -18.55
CA CYS A 33 1.56 -13.91 -17.72
C CYS A 33 1.95 -12.75 -18.65
N GLN A 34 0.96 -12.17 -19.32
CA GLN A 34 1.10 -10.83 -19.89
C GLN A 34 1.17 -9.88 -18.70
N GLY A 35 2.21 -9.06 -18.65
CA GLY A 35 2.47 -8.16 -17.53
C GLY A 35 1.20 -7.43 -17.11
N LEU A 36 0.82 -7.57 -15.84
CA LEU A 36 -0.37 -6.97 -15.25
C LEU A 36 -0.26 -5.43 -15.10
N SER A 37 0.86 -4.85 -15.54
CA SER A 37 1.09 -3.41 -15.49
C SER A 37 1.88 -2.85 -16.66
N SER A 38 1.66 -1.56 -16.88
CA SER A 38 2.44 -0.67 -17.75
C SER A 38 3.21 0.29 -16.85
N ILE A 39 4.50 0.48 -17.12
CA ILE A 39 5.36 1.41 -16.38
C ILE A 39 5.83 2.50 -17.33
N ASP A 40 5.56 3.75 -16.97
CA ASP A 40 6.00 4.95 -17.68
C ASP A 40 6.80 5.85 -16.73
N SER A 41 7.85 6.50 -17.22
CA SER A 41 8.67 7.41 -16.41
C SER A 41 9.00 8.70 -17.14
N PHE A 42 8.99 9.82 -16.42
CA PHE A 42 9.40 11.13 -16.93
C PHE A 42 9.93 12.01 -15.79
N ARG A 43 10.53 13.15 -16.12
CA ARG A 43 11.02 14.12 -15.14
C ARG A 43 10.16 15.38 -15.14
N ILE A 44 9.98 15.97 -13.97
CA ILE A 44 9.37 17.29 -13.77
C ILE A 44 10.33 18.18 -12.99
N HIS A 45 10.28 19.49 -13.26
CA HIS A 45 11.11 20.51 -12.59
C HIS A 45 12.64 20.23 -12.62
N GLY A 46 13.11 19.42 -13.57
CA GLY A 46 14.51 19.04 -13.75
C GLY A 46 15.03 18.01 -12.75
N ASP A 47 14.48 17.94 -11.53
CA ASP A 47 15.06 17.16 -10.44
C ASP A 47 14.14 16.13 -9.78
N ILE A 48 12.87 16.04 -10.19
CA ILE A 48 11.93 15.01 -9.74
C ILE A 48 11.73 13.99 -10.86
N LYS A 49 11.98 12.71 -10.58
CA LYS A 49 11.62 11.58 -11.45
C LYS A 49 10.28 11.01 -11.00
N ILE A 50 9.32 11.01 -11.91
CA ILE A 50 8.01 10.41 -11.75
C ILE A 50 8.03 9.07 -12.47
N THR A 51 7.61 8.01 -11.78
CA THR A 51 7.36 6.71 -12.41
C THR A 51 5.95 6.26 -12.07
N ILE A 52 5.19 5.88 -13.09
CA ILE A 52 3.79 5.50 -12.98
C ILE A 52 3.67 4.01 -13.27
N ASP A 53 3.23 3.24 -12.28
CA ASP A 53 2.81 1.85 -12.43
C ASP A 53 1.28 1.82 -12.49
N LYS A 54 0.73 1.56 -13.68
CA LYS A 54 -0.73 1.49 -13.94
C LYS A 54 -1.13 0.09 -14.42
N PRO A 55 -2.38 -0.37 -14.18
CA PRO A 55 -2.83 -1.65 -14.72
C PRO A 55 -2.84 -1.62 -16.25
N THR A 56 -2.50 -2.73 -16.89
CA THR A 56 -2.51 -2.86 -18.36
C THR A 56 -3.93 -2.72 -18.92
N HIS A 57 -4.91 -3.27 -18.22
CA HIS A 57 -6.33 -3.11 -18.52
C HIS A 57 -6.94 -1.97 -17.69
N TYR A 58 -6.67 -0.75 -18.12
CA TYR A 58 -7.25 0.45 -17.49
C TYR A 58 -8.66 0.70 -18.05
N LEU A 59 -9.68 0.68 -17.19
CA LEU A 59 -11.07 0.87 -17.58
C LEU A 59 -11.60 2.21 -17.06
N GLN A 60 -11.93 3.13 -17.97
CA GLN A 60 -12.43 4.47 -17.59
C GLN A 60 -13.75 4.41 -16.79
N SER A 61 -14.55 3.36 -16.97
CA SER A 61 -15.79 3.13 -16.21
C SER A 61 -15.54 2.73 -14.75
N GLN A 62 -14.34 2.26 -14.43
CA GLN A 62 -13.94 1.93 -13.08
C GLN A 62 -13.43 3.15 -12.33
N LYS A 63 -13.49 3.05 -11.01
CA LYS A 63 -12.88 4.00 -10.10
C LYS A 63 -11.36 3.83 -10.12
N THR A 64 -10.64 4.95 -10.15
CA THR A 64 -9.17 4.95 -10.08
C THR A 64 -8.70 5.35 -8.69
N VAL A 65 -7.84 4.53 -8.10
CA VAL A 65 -7.11 4.85 -6.88
C VAL A 65 -5.69 5.21 -7.31
N ILE A 66 -5.32 6.47 -7.11
CA ILE A 66 -4.03 7.04 -7.47
C ILE A 66 -3.22 7.14 -6.18
N THR A 67 -2.29 6.22 -6.00
CA THR A 67 -1.45 6.13 -4.81
C THR A 67 -0.11 6.77 -5.07
N PHE A 68 0.12 7.95 -4.51
CA PHE A 68 1.43 8.58 -4.49
C PHE A 68 2.27 7.89 -3.42
N PHE A 69 3.37 7.27 -3.84
CA PHE A 69 4.34 6.64 -2.95
C PHE A 69 5.64 7.46 -2.96
N ALA A 70 5.84 8.25 -1.91
CA ALA A 70 7.06 9.01 -1.71
C ALA A 70 8.18 8.10 -1.17
N LEU A 71 9.30 8.07 -1.87
CA LEU A 71 10.39 7.13 -1.62
C LEU A 71 11.10 7.40 -0.29
N PRO A 72 11.66 6.35 0.34
CA PRO A 72 12.55 6.52 1.48
C PRO A 72 13.87 7.20 1.10
N ASN A 73 14.55 7.74 2.10
CA ASN A 73 15.86 8.36 1.89
C ASN A 73 16.85 7.35 1.30
N GLY A 74 17.68 7.82 0.37
CA GLY A 74 18.76 7.05 -0.26
C GLY A 74 18.33 6.07 -1.36
N ASN A 75 17.02 5.85 -1.57
CA ASN A 75 16.54 4.86 -2.54
C ASN A 75 16.18 5.51 -3.89
N SER A 76 16.41 4.77 -4.96
CA SER A 76 15.86 5.01 -6.29
C SER A 76 14.49 4.35 -6.46
N THR A 77 13.78 4.72 -7.53
CA THR A 77 12.53 4.07 -7.94
C THR A 77 12.76 2.58 -8.16
N GLU A 78 13.83 2.20 -8.86
CA GLU A 78 14.16 0.81 -9.16
C GLU A 78 14.36 -0.01 -7.88
N GLN A 79 15.13 0.50 -6.92
CA GLN A 79 15.32 -0.13 -5.61
C GLN A 79 13.99 -0.26 -4.84
N THR A 80 13.14 0.78 -4.90
CA THR A 80 11.84 0.79 -4.21
C THR A 80 10.80 -0.15 -4.83
N MET A 81 10.81 -0.27 -6.16
CA MET A 81 9.98 -1.23 -6.88
C MET A 81 10.36 -2.67 -6.48
N GLY A 82 11.65 -2.90 -6.24
CA GLY A 82 12.22 -4.18 -5.87
C GLY A 82 12.34 -5.11 -7.06
N LYS A 83 13.23 -6.11 -6.92
CA LYS A 83 13.41 -7.19 -7.89
C LYS A 83 13.84 -8.47 -7.20
N LYS A 84 13.80 -9.58 -7.92
CA LYS A 84 14.44 -10.82 -7.49
C LYS A 84 15.95 -10.62 -7.46
N MET A 85 16.54 -10.85 -6.29
CA MET A 85 17.96 -10.66 -6.07
C MET A 85 18.81 -11.63 -6.88
N GLN A 86 19.90 -11.11 -7.44
CA GLN A 86 21.01 -11.86 -8.01
C GLN A 86 22.29 -11.58 -7.22
N PRO A 87 23.30 -12.47 -7.26
CA PRO A 87 24.59 -12.21 -6.65
C PRO A 87 25.19 -10.88 -7.12
N GLY A 88 25.60 -10.03 -6.17
CA GLY A 88 26.18 -8.72 -6.44
C GLY A 88 25.18 -7.56 -6.53
N ASP A 89 23.87 -7.84 -6.44
CA ASP A 89 22.86 -6.78 -6.41
C ASP A 89 22.92 -5.95 -5.13
N ASP A 90 22.58 -4.67 -5.27
CA ASP A 90 22.40 -3.77 -4.14
C ASP A 90 21.24 -4.28 -3.25
N TRP A 91 21.51 -4.44 -1.96
CA TRP A 91 20.57 -4.96 -0.97
C TRP A 91 19.26 -4.15 -0.88
N HIS A 92 19.25 -2.86 -1.28
CA HIS A 92 18.04 -2.04 -1.29
C HIS A 92 16.92 -2.62 -2.17
N PHE A 93 17.27 -3.41 -3.19
CA PHE A 93 16.29 -4.08 -4.05
C PHE A 93 15.44 -5.13 -3.31
N ASP A 94 15.88 -5.62 -2.15
CA ASP A 94 15.16 -6.62 -1.35
C ASP A 94 14.46 -6.05 -0.11
N ILE A 95 14.20 -4.74 -0.11
CA ILE A 95 13.49 -4.08 0.99
C ILE A 95 12.01 -3.91 0.66
N GLN A 96 11.69 -3.01 -0.26
CA GLN A 96 10.35 -2.41 -0.33
C GLN A 96 9.36 -3.24 -1.14
N HIS A 97 9.80 -3.76 -2.30
CA HIS A 97 8.98 -4.54 -3.22
C HIS A 97 7.60 -3.93 -3.54
N ILE A 98 7.51 -2.60 -3.65
CA ILE A 98 6.22 -1.93 -3.87
C ILE A 98 5.55 -2.41 -5.15
N LYS A 99 6.32 -2.80 -6.18
CA LYS A 99 5.77 -3.38 -7.42
C LYS A 99 5.06 -4.72 -7.15
N ALA A 100 5.68 -5.63 -6.40
CA ALA A 100 5.08 -6.92 -6.06
C ALA A 100 3.86 -6.75 -5.12
N GLN A 101 3.98 -5.86 -4.13
CA GLN A 101 2.86 -5.48 -3.25
C GLN A 101 1.69 -4.85 -4.04
N THR A 102 1.98 -4.05 -5.06
CA THR A 102 0.98 -3.46 -5.97
C THR A 102 0.22 -4.53 -6.76
N LYS A 103 0.92 -5.55 -7.27
CA LYS A 103 0.27 -6.69 -7.93
C LYS A 103 -0.68 -7.42 -6.97
N PHE A 104 -0.26 -7.66 -5.72
CA PHE A 104 -1.13 -8.25 -4.71
C PHE A 104 -2.39 -7.40 -4.49
N ILE A 105 -2.23 -6.08 -4.33
CA ILE A 105 -3.36 -5.16 -4.13
C ILE A 105 -4.34 -5.22 -5.30
N ARG A 106 -3.84 -5.23 -6.55
CA ARG A 106 -4.69 -5.35 -7.75
C ARG A 106 -5.50 -6.64 -7.77
N GLN A 107 -4.93 -7.76 -7.32
CA GLN A 107 -5.68 -9.01 -7.15
C GLN A 107 -6.79 -8.91 -6.09
N GLN A 108 -6.61 -8.08 -5.05
CA GLN A 108 -7.65 -7.86 -4.04
C GLN A 108 -8.72 -6.84 -4.48
N LEU A 109 -8.40 -5.97 -5.43
CA LEU A 109 -9.24 -4.87 -5.92
C LEU A 109 -9.55 -4.97 -7.43
N PRO A 110 -10.15 -6.08 -7.92
CA PRO A 110 -10.32 -6.34 -9.36
C PRO A 110 -11.24 -5.33 -10.07
N ASN A 111 -12.05 -4.57 -9.33
CA ASN A 111 -13.02 -3.60 -9.87
C ASN A 111 -12.53 -2.15 -9.76
N LYS A 112 -11.22 -1.93 -9.62
CA LYS A 112 -10.61 -0.60 -9.53
C LYS A 112 -9.36 -0.53 -10.38
N ASN A 113 -9.11 0.62 -10.99
CA ASN A 113 -7.79 0.93 -11.53
C ASN A 113 -6.89 1.35 -10.36
N PHE A 114 -6.02 0.46 -9.87
CA PHE A 114 -5.05 0.81 -8.82
C PHE A 114 -3.71 1.22 -9.45
N VAL A 115 -3.38 2.50 -9.32
CA VAL A 115 -2.18 3.14 -9.86
C VAL A 115 -1.23 3.49 -8.71
N VAL A 116 0.06 3.27 -8.91
CA VAL A 116 1.11 3.76 -8.02
C VAL A 116 1.98 4.77 -8.77
N ILE A 117 2.17 5.94 -8.18
CA ILE A 117 3.08 6.97 -8.67
C ILE A 117 4.24 7.05 -7.70
N TYR A 118 5.41 6.62 -8.14
CA TYR A 118 6.66 6.71 -7.40
C TYR A 118 7.25 8.11 -7.57
N LEU A 119 7.67 8.68 -6.44
CA LEU A 119 8.12 10.06 -6.36
C LEU A 119 9.57 10.09 -5.86
N GLU A 120 10.48 10.15 -6.80
CA GLU A 120 11.93 10.23 -6.58
C GLU A 120 12.42 11.63 -6.90
N ASN A 121 13.43 12.12 -6.19
CA ASN A 121 14.14 13.36 -6.54
C ASN A 121 15.65 13.14 -6.56
N ASN A 122 16.40 14.03 -7.19
CA ASN A 122 17.85 13.91 -7.36
C ASN A 122 18.64 13.88 -6.04
N TYR A 123 18.08 14.39 -4.94
CA TYR A 123 18.69 14.31 -3.61
C TYR A 123 18.43 12.98 -2.91
N LYS A 124 17.57 12.12 -3.49
CA LYS A 124 17.05 10.89 -2.87
C LYS A 124 16.58 11.13 -1.42
N SER A 125 16.00 12.30 -1.17
CA SER A 125 15.60 12.73 0.17
C SER A 125 14.59 13.87 0.06
N TRP A 126 13.34 13.61 0.40
CA TRP A 126 12.29 14.63 0.46
C TRP A 126 12.53 15.72 1.51
N PRO A 127 13.10 15.43 2.70
CA PRO A 127 13.59 16.47 3.60
C PRO A 127 14.61 17.41 2.93
N SER A 128 15.62 16.84 2.26
CA SER A 128 16.67 17.63 1.58
C SER A 128 16.10 18.41 0.41
N TRP A 129 15.21 17.81 -0.38
CA TRP A 129 14.54 18.47 -1.49
C TRP A 129 13.75 19.70 -1.00
N LYS A 130 12.95 19.58 0.06
CA LYS A 130 12.21 20.71 0.66
C LYS A 130 13.10 21.83 1.18
N GLN A 131 14.30 21.51 1.68
CA GLN A 131 15.26 22.53 2.11
C GLN A 131 15.85 23.32 0.93
N LYS A 132 15.90 22.71 -0.27
CA LYS A 132 16.43 23.32 -1.49
C LYS A 132 15.35 23.96 -2.38
N HIS A 133 14.07 23.68 -2.12
CA HIS A 133 12.93 24.20 -2.87
C HIS A 133 12.02 25.01 -1.94
N PRO A 134 12.28 26.31 -1.73
CA PRO A 134 11.49 27.13 -0.81
C PRO A 134 10.00 27.23 -1.21
N ASP A 135 9.70 27.07 -2.50
CA ASP A 135 8.35 27.05 -3.07
C ASP A 135 7.65 25.68 -2.95
N PHE A 136 8.19 24.71 -2.19
CA PHE A 136 7.58 23.38 -2.03
C PHE A 136 6.10 23.42 -1.62
N ARG A 137 5.67 24.46 -0.88
CA ARG A 137 4.27 24.63 -0.46
C ARG A 137 3.33 24.84 -1.64
N LYS A 138 3.81 25.36 -2.76
CA LYS A 138 3.05 25.52 -4.01
C LYS A 138 3.29 24.35 -4.94
N GLU A 139 4.56 23.97 -5.11
CA GLU A 139 4.96 22.92 -6.05
C GLU A 139 4.37 21.57 -5.65
N ILE A 140 4.34 21.25 -4.35
CA ILE A 140 3.92 19.93 -3.92
C ILE A 140 2.43 19.66 -4.21
N PRO A 141 1.50 20.52 -3.80
CA PRO A 141 0.10 20.39 -4.19
C PRO A 141 -0.11 20.39 -5.72
N HIS A 142 0.57 21.30 -6.44
CA HIS A 142 0.41 21.39 -7.90
C HIS A 142 0.79 20.11 -8.64
N PHE A 143 1.89 19.44 -8.26
CA PHE A 143 2.22 18.18 -8.92
C PHE A 143 1.20 17.09 -8.54
N VAL A 144 0.71 17.03 -7.29
CA VAL A 144 -0.29 16.01 -6.88
C VAL A 144 -1.52 16.15 -7.76
N ASP A 145 -2.01 17.37 -7.90
CA ASP A 145 -3.20 17.69 -8.69
C ASP A 145 -2.96 17.40 -10.18
N SER A 146 -1.82 17.83 -10.72
CA SER A 146 -1.47 17.62 -12.14
C SER A 146 -1.34 16.13 -12.48
N LEU A 147 -0.65 15.35 -11.64
CA LEU A 147 -0.45 13.92 -11.85
C LEU A 147 -1.75 13.14 -11.64
N ALA A 148 -2.59 13.53 -10.67
CA ALA A 148 -3.91 12.94 -10.51
C ALA A 148 -4.83 13.22 -11.71
N GLY A 149 -4.67 14.38 -12.35
CA GLY A 149 -5.38 14.81 -13.56
C GLY A 149 -5.06 14.01 -14.82
N LEU A 150 -3.96 13.24 -14.85
CA LEU A 150 -3.59 12.39 -15.99
C LEU A 150 -4.58 11.25 -16.24
N PHE A 151 -5.36 10.86 -15.23
CA PHE A 151 -6.19 9.65 -15.26
C PHE A 151 -7.66 9.99 -15.50
N LYS A 152 -8.16 9.72 -16.71
CA LYS A 152 -9.58 9.84 -17.03
C LYS A 152 -10.34 8.62 -16.49
N SER A 153 -11.18 8.82 -15.47
CA SER A 153 -12.02 7.73 -14.96
C SER A 153 -13.34 8.22 -14.34
N LYS A 154 -14.22 7.28 -14.01
CA LYS A 154 -15.50 7.54 -13.32
C LYS A 154 -15.31 8.38 -12.06
N GLN A 155 -14.25 8.10 -11.30
CA GLN A 155 -13.90 8.81 -10.09
C GLN A 155 -12.43 8.53 -9.75
N ASN A 156 -11.68 9.58 -9.45
CA ASN A 156 -10.31 9.47 -8.93
C ASN A 156 -10.32 9.65 -7.40
N GLU A 157 -9.59 8.78 -6.70
CA GLU A 157 -9.24 8.94 -5.29
C GLU A 157 -7.73 9.04 -5.15
N ILE A 158 -7.26 9.96 -4.31
CA ILE A 158 -5.85 10.17 -4.02
C ILE A 158 -5.49 9.52 -2.70
N TYR A 159 -4.50 8.62 -2.74
CA TYR A 159 -3.89 8.03 -1.56
C TYR A 159 -2.46 8.60 -1.45
N LEU A 160 -2.17 9.27 -0.34
CA LEU A 160 -0.83 9.74 -0.01
C LEU A 160 -0.14 8.70 0.87
N ASN A 161 0.99 8.18 0.40
CA ASN A 161 1.75 7.14 1.07
C ASN A 161 3.25 7.45 0.98
N GLY A 162 4.00 6.96 1.96
CA GLY A 162 5.44 7.12 1.95
C GLY A 162 6.07 6.32 3.07
N HIS A 163 7.33 5.95 2.86
CA HIS A 163 8.15 5.28 3.85
C HIS A 163 9.33 6.17 4.23
N SER A 164 9.72 6.18 5.52
CA SER A 164 10.89 6.94 5.99
C SER A 164 10.87 8.41 5.51
N GLY A 165 11.91 8.84 4.80
CA GLY A 165 12.04 10.07 4.01
C GLY A 165 10.75 10.58 3.37
N GLY A 166 9.98 9.67 2.79
CA GLY A 166 8.77 9.95 2.03
C GLY A 166 7.68 10.66 2.82
N GLY A 167 7.64 10.54 4.15
CA GLY A 167 6.66 11.29 4.93
C GLY A 167 6.90 12.80 4.91
N SER A 168 8.13 13.26 4.67
CA SER A 168 8.44 14.68 4.52
C SER A 168 7.73 15.31 3.31
N PHE A 169 7.53 14.53 2.25
CA PHE A 169 6.72 14.92 1.10
C PHE A 169 5.25 15.08 1.47
N ILE A 170 4.69 14.11 2.22
CA ILE A 170 3.30 14.18 2.69
C ILE A 170 3.10 15.44 3.54
N PHE A 171 3.99 15.71 4.50
CA PHE A 171 3.93 16.94 5.28
C PHE A 171 4.18 18.20 4.43
N GLY A 172 5.00 18.11 3.39
CA GLY A 172 5.15 19.17 2.40
C GLY A 172 3.83 19.50 1.69
N TYR A 173 3.07 18.48 1.32
CA TYR A 173 1.74 18.63 0.72
C TYR A 173 0.77 19.26 1.73
N LEU A 174 0.72 18.73 2.96
CA LEU A 174 -0.13 19.24 4.03
C LEU A 174 0.17 20.70 4.42
N ALA A 175 1.44 21.11 4.33
CA ALA A 175 1.86 22.48 4.56
C ALA A 175 1.51 23.42 3.40
N GLY A 176 1.28 22.88 2.20
CA GLY A 176 0.95 23.62 1.00
C GLY A 176 -0.54 23.85 0.78
N VAL A 177 -1.37 22.89 1.17
CA VAL A 177 -2.83 23.02 1.04
C VAL A 177 -3.43 23.74 2.25
N GLU A 178 -4.48 24.55 2.05
CA GLU A 178 -5.21 25.16 3.16
C GLU A 178 -6.00 24.10 3.95
N GLN A 179 -6.72 23.25 3.23
CA GLN A 179 -7.45 22.09 3.76
C GLN A 179 -7.11 20.86 2.92
N ILE A 180 -7.15 19.67 3.51
CA ILE A 180 -6.92 18.43 2.77
C ILE A 180 -8.11 18.23 1.81
N PRO A 181 -7.91 18.20 0.47
CA PRO A 181 -9.00 18.12 -0.49
C PRO A 181 -9.83 16.84 -0.35
N SER A 182 -11.11 16.91 -0.73
CA SER A 182 -12.04 15.78 -0.63
C SER A 182 -11.69 14.60 -1.54
N SER A 183 -10.85 14.82 -2.56
CA SER A 183 -10.26 13.80 -3.43
C SER A 183 -9.22 12.94 -2.70
N VAL A 184 -8.57 13.46 -1.65
CA VAL A 184 -7.66 12.71 -0.79
C VAL A 184 -8.48 11.83 0.14
N LYS A 185 -8.40 10.52 -0.06
CA LYS A 185 -9.18 9.52 0.69
C LYS A 185 -8.34 8.68 1.63
N ARG A 186 -7.02 8.73 1.51
CA ARG A 186 -6.15 7.99 2.42
C ARG A 186 -4.82 8.70 2.59
N ILE A 187 -4.38 8.80 3.84
CA ILE A 187 -3.03 9.23 4.19
C ILE A 187 -2.42 8.12 5.03
N SER A 188 -1.25 7.64 4.63
CA SER A 188 -0.57 6.56 5.33
C SER A 188 0.91 6.84 5.50
N PHE A 189 1.37 6.71 6.75
CA PHE A 189 2.76 6.91 7.11
C PHE A 189 3.38 5.56 7.49
N LEU A 190 4.23 5.01 6.62
CA LEU A 190 5.00 3.80 6.90
C LEU A 190 6.30 4.22 7.56
N ASP A 191 6.30 4.33 8.88
CA ASP A 191 7.45 4.74 9.66
C ASP A 191 8.07 6.06 9.15
N SER A 192 7.19 7.01 8.86
CA SER A 192 7.51 8.22 8.11
C SER A 192 6.88 9.49 8.69
N ASP A 193 6.20 9.42 9.82
CA ASP A 193 5.48 10.56 10.39
C ASP A 193 6.35 11.44 11.30
N TYR A 194 7.67 11.26 11.32
CA TYR A 194 8.56 12.00 12.22
C TYR A 194 8.54 13.53 12.04
N GLY A 195 8.04 14.01 10.89
CA GLY A 195 7.79 15.43 10.62
C GLY A 195 6.50 15.99 11.24
N TYR A 196 5.73 15.19 11.99
CA TYR A 196 4.50 15.63 12.62
C TYR A 196 4.75 16.62 13.77
N ASP A 197 3.98 17.70 13.79
CA ASP A 197 3.82 18.59 14.93
C ASP A 197 2.34 19.02 15.06
N SER A 198 2.01 19.72 16.15
CA SER A 198 0.63 20.11 16.46
C SER A 198 -0.01 21.03 15.42
N SER A 199 0.75 21.73 14.58
CA SER A 199 0.20 22.62 13.55
C SER A 199 -0.57 21.87 12.46
N TYR A 200 -0.31 20.58 12.26
CA TYR A 200 -1.04 19.74 11.31
C TYR A 200 -2.37 19.21 11.88
N TYR A 201 -2.57 19.24 13.20
CA TYR A 201 -3.75 18.66 13.83
C TYR A 201 -5.08 19.21 13.30
N PRO A 202 -5.28 20.54 13.16
CA PRO A 202 -6.54 21.08 12.65
C PRO A 202 -6.89 20.56 11.24
N LYS A 203 -5.88 20.37 10.37
CA LYS A 203 -6.09 19.83 9.02
C LYS A 203 -6.55 18.37 9.06
N PHE A 204 -5.90 17.53 9.87
CA PHE A 204 -6.32 16.14 10.05
C PHE A 204 -7.73 16.05 10.65
N LYS A 205 -8.00 16.81 11.73
CA LYS A 205 -9.31 16.83 12.38
C LYS A 205 -10.42 17.21 11.38
N ASN A 206 -10.25 18.34 10.69
CA ASN A 206 -11.23 18.81 9.70
C ASN A 206 -11.47 17.78 8.59
N TRP A 207 -10.40 17.19 8.04
CA TRP A 207 -10.49 16.20 6.97
C TRP A 207 -11.19 14.91 7.41
N LEU A 208 -10.84 14.38 8.59
CA LEU A 208 -11.42 13.14 9.12
C LEU A 208 -12.92 13.33 9.44
N GLN A 209 -13.31 14.49 9.96
CA GLN A 209 -14.71 14.76 10.32
C GLN A 209 -15.59 15.09 9.11
N ASN A 210 -15.08 15.87 8.15
CA ASN A 210 -15.92 16.46 7.11
C ASN A 210 -15.84 15.75 5.75
N VAL A 211 -14.84 14.91 5.51
CA VAL A 211 -14.69 14.19 4.24
C VAL A 211 -15.01 12.71 4.41
N LYS A 212 -16.10 12.26 3.76
CA LYS A 212 -16.52 10.86 3.80
C LYS A 212 -15.51 9.92 3.13
N GLY A 213 -15.37 8.73 3.72
CA GLY A 213 -14.54 7.64 3.17
C GLY A 213 -13.04 7.89 3.25
N THR A 214 -12.60 8.77 4.15
CA THR A 214 -11.19 9.01 4.42
C THR A 214 -10.60 7.91 5.30
N ALA A 215 -9.27 7.81 5.35
CA ALA A 215 -8.58 6.89 6.25
C ALA A 215 -7.18 7.41 6.60
N LEU A 216 -6.86 7.46 7.90
CA LEU A 216 -5.53 7.79 8.41
C LEU A 216 -4.89 6.53 9.01
N ASN A 217 -3.74 6.12 8.46
CA ASN A 217 -3.02 4.95 8.96
C ASN A 217 -1.58 5.33 9.32
N VAL A 218 -1.15 4.98 10.52
CA VAL A 218 0.18 5.31 11.02
C VAL A 218 0.84 4.04 11.53
N PHE A 219 2.03 3.77 11.03
CA PHE A 219 2.83 2.60 11.35
C PHE A 219 4.16 3.08 11.91
N ALA A 220 4.48 2.71 13.15
CA ALA A 220 5.73 3.07 13.79
C ALA A 220 6.29 1.89 14.55
N TYR A 221 7.60 1.67 14.47
CA TYR A 221 8.28 0.83 15.45
C TYR A 221 8.82 1.68 16.59
N ASN A 222 9.10 1.05 17.73
CA ASN A 222 9.69 1.75 18.87
C ASN A 222 11.18 2.05 18.59
N ASP A 223 11.40 3.08 17.78
CA ASP A 223 12.71 3.62 17.43
C ASP A 223 13.35 4.42 18.57
N SER A 224 12.55 4.89 19.54
CA SER A 224 13.04 5.63 20.72
C SER A 224 14.00 4.83 21.62
N VAL A 225 14.00 3.50 21.49
CA VAL A 225 14.91 2.59 22.21
C VAL A 225 15.87 1.84 21.29
N ALA A 226 15.81 2.09 19.98
CA ALA A 226 16.65 1.41 19.00
C ALA A 226 18.10 1.90 19.09
N LEU A 227 19.04 0.96 19.02
CA LEU A 227 20.47 1.22 19.16
C LEU A 227 21.23 0.80 17.89
N TYR A 228 22.17 1.64 17.47
CA TYR A 228 23.20 1.32 16.49
C TYR A 228 24.56 1.41 17.19
N ASN A 229 25.31 0.31 17.24
CA ASN A 229 26.59 0.23 17.96
C ASN A 229 26.51 0.78 19.40
N GLY A 230 25.44 0.42 20.12
CA GLY A 230 25.17 0.84 21.49
C GLY A 230 24.68 2.29 21.65
N LYS A 231 24.57 3.07 20.57
CA LYS A 231 24.12 4.46 20.60
C LYS A 231 22.68 4.59 20.10
N PRO A 232 21.84 5.46 20.69
CA PRO A 232 20.51 5.74 20.17
C PRO A 232 20.55 6.20 18.71
N VAL A 233 19.66 5.64 17.88
CA VAL A 233 19.54 6.03 16.46
C VAL A 233 18.77 7.33 16.25
N VAL A 234 17.87 7.64 17.18
CA VAL A 234 17.07 8.86 17.21
C VAL A 234 17.00 9.39 18.64
N SER A 235 16.69 10.68 18.78
CA SER A 235 16.34 11.23 20.09
C SER A 235 14.98 10.71 20.56
N ALA A 236 14.71 10.80 21.85
CA ALA A 236 13.46 10.33 22.46
C ALA A 236 12.18 10.92 21.81
N THR A 237 12.27 12.10 21.17
CA THR A 237 11.15 12.81 20.53
C THR A 237 11.32 13.00 19.02
N GLY A 238 12.45 12.57 18.46
CA GLY A 238 12.78 12.74 17.04
C GLY A 238 12.24 11.64 16.15
N GLY A 239 11.92 10.47 16.72
CA GLY A 239 11.47 9.28 16.00
C GLY A 239 9.96 9.22 15.74
N THR A 240 9.57 8.27 14.90
CA THR A 240 8.17 7.97 14.58
C THR A 240 7.41 7.47 15.80
N TRP A 241 8.06 6.72 16.71
CA TRP A 241 7.40 6.23 17.92
C TRP A 241 6.75 7.36 18.72
N TYR A 242 7.51 8.43 18.97
CA TYR A 242 7.02 9.59 19.70
C TYR A 242 6.00 10.39 18.86
N ARG A 243 6.29 10.61 17.59
CA ARG A 243 5.49 11.47 16.71
C ARG A 243 4.12 10.87 16.40
N SER A 244 4.07 9.55 16.22
CA SER A 244 2.82 8.79 16.08
C SER A 244 2.00 8.82 17.37
N ARG A 245 2.64 8.70 18.54
CA ARG A 245 1.97 8.82 19.84
C ARG A 245 1.43 10.23 20.06
N LEU A 246 2.17 11.27 19.65
CA LEU A 246 1.73 12.65 19.74
C LEU A 246 0.49 12.88 18.86
N LEU A 247 0.51 12.45 17.60
CA LEU A 247 -0.64 12.53 16.71
C LEU A 247 -1.85 11.78 17.27
N LEU A 248 -1.66 10.54 17.74
CA LEU A 248 -2.71 9.76 18.40
C LEU A 248 -3.28 10.53 19.60
N SER A 249 -2.43 11.07 20.47
CA SER A 249 -2.86 11.79 21.68
C SER A 249 -3.69 13.03 21.37
N HIS A 250 -3.41 13.72 20.26
CA HIS A 250 -4.22 14.85 19.82
C HIS A 250 -5.59 14.40 19.32
N LEU A 251 -5.64 13.34 18.50
CA LEU A 251 -6.91 12.78 18.01
C LEU A 251 -7.77 12.23 19.15
N GLN A 252 -7.16 11.63 20.17
CA GLN A 252 -7.85 11.09 21.35
C GLN A 252 -8.59 12.16 22.18
N LYS A 253 -8.31 13.46 21.98
CA LYS A 253 -9.06 14.55 22.62
C LYS A 253 -10.48 14.68 22.09
N ASP A 254 -10.70 14.28 20.84
CA ASP A 254 -11.96 14.46 20.12
C ASP A 254 -12.61 13.13 19.70
N ILE A 255 -11.85 12.02 19.69
CA ILE A 255 -12.25 10.75 19.07
C ILE A 255 -11.87 9.57 19.96
N SER A 256 -12.80 8.65 20.17
CA SER A 256 -12.56 7.40 20.91
C SER A 256 -11.77 6.37 20.09
N PHE A 257 -10.81 5.71 20.74
CA PHE A 257 -10.02 4.63 20.16
C PHE A 257 -10.09 3.37 21.00
N ASN A 258 -10.32 2.24 20.33
CA ASN A 258 -10.16 0.92 20.92
C ASN A 258 -8.70 0.50 20.84
N ARG A 259 -8.11 0.19 21.99
CA ARG A 259 -6.76 -0.36 22.08
C ARG A 259 -6.82 -1.89 22.10
N SER A 260 -5.97 -2.52 21.31
CA SER A 260 -5.67 -3.95 21.36
C SER A 260 -4.16 -4.17 21.29
N SER A 261 -3.71 -5.37 21.61
CA SER A 261 -2.28 -5.72 21.50
C SER A 261 -2.10 -7.20 21.18
N THR A 262 -0.98 -7.49 20.53
CA THR A 262 -0.39 -8.82 20.41
C THR A 262 0.95 -8.82 21.16
N ASP A 263 1.70 -9.92 21.10
CA ASP A 263 3.05 -10.00 21.68
C ASP A 263 4.03 -8.98 21.07
N SER A 264 3.75 -8.49 19.87
CA SER A 264 4.68 -7.60 19.13
C SER A 264 4.09 -6.26 18.72
N LEU A 265 2.77 -6.09 18.72
CA LEU A 265 2.09 -4.88 18.24
C LEU A 265 1.15 -4.32 19.30
N ILE A 266 1.12 -3.00 19.43
CA ILE A 266 0.00 -2.26 20.06
C ILE A 266 -0.79 -1.60 18.93
N ILE A 267 -2.10 -1.77 18.94
CA ILE A 267 -2.98 -1.30 17.86
C ILE A 267 -4.07 -0.41 18.45
N TYR A 268 -4.26 0.77 17.89
CA TYR A 268 -5.39 1.65 18.18
C TYR A 268 -6.25 1.80 16.93
N LYS A 269 -7.56 1.63 17.07
CA LYS A 269 -8.52 1.84 15.97
C LYS A 269 -9.68 2.69 16.45
N SER A 270 -10.09 3.67 15.65
CA SER A 270 -11.39 4.32 15.84
C SER A 270 -12.52 3.31 15.64
N GLU A 271 -13.71 3.59 16.16
CA GLU A 271 -14.87 2.68 16.09
C GLU A 271 -15.23 2.30 14.64
N ASP A 272 -15.22 3.29 13.74
CA ASP A 272 -15.47 3.15 12.32
C ASP A 272 -14.25 2.64 11.51
N LYS A 273 -13.11 2.44 12.17
CA LYS A 273 -11.82 2.01 11.60
C LYS A 273 -11.23 2.99 10.56
N GLN A 274 -11.71 4.24 10.54
CA GLN A 274 -11.16 5.34 9.74
C GLN A 274 -9.72 5.69 10.15
N MET A 275 -9.43 5.67 11.45
CA MET A 275 -8.11 5.97 11.99
C MET A 275 -7.50 4.73 12.62
N GLN A 276 -6.28 4.37 12.22
CA GLN A 276 -5.59 3.20 12.74
C GLN A 276 -4.11 3.47 12.99
N PHE A 277 -3.65 3.12 14.18
CA PHE A 277 -2.25 3.25 14.60
C PHE A 277 -1.70 1.88 14.96
N TYR A 278 -0.54 1.53 14.42
CA TYR A 278 0.15 0.28 14.64
C TYR A 278 1.55 0.57 15.19
N PHE A 279 1.80 0.10 16.40
CA PHE A 279 3.01 0.35 17.15
C PHE A 279 3.78 -0.96 17.35
N LYS A 280 4.88 -1.17 16.63
CA LYS A 280 5.77 -2.32 16.77
C LYS A 280 6.68 -2.16 17.99
N LEU A 281 6.54 -3.06 18.95
CA LEU A 281 7.41 -3.13 20.13
C LEU A 281 8.85 -3.48 19.74
N ASN A 282 9.82 -2.99 20.52
CA ASN A 282 11.24 -3.18 20.26
C ASN A 282 11.98 -3.68 21.51
N LEU A 283 11.73 -4.94 21.88
CA LEU A 283 12.22 -5.54 23.13
C LEU A 283 13.74 -5.76 23.13
N ASN A 284 14.32 -6.03 21.97
CA ASN A 284 15.75 -6.26 21.78
C ASN A 284 16.52 -5.02 21.30
N ARG A 285 15.87 -3.84 21.25
CA ARG A 285 16.48 -2.57 20.83
C ARG A 285 17.08 -2.59 19.41
N GLY A 286 16.52 -3.40 18.51
CA GLY A 286 16.94 -3.52 17.12
C GLY A 286 16.45 -2.37 16.23
N ILE A 287 16.96 -2.29 15.00
CA ILE A 287 16.52 -1.33 13.99
C ILE A 287 15.52 -2.02 13.06
N TYR A 288 14.25 -1.65 13.17
CA TYR A 288 13.14 -2.26 12.40
C TYR A 288 12.53 -1.34 11.36
N HIS A 289 13.23 -0.25 11.05
CA HIS A 289 12.77 0.84 10.19
C HIS A 289 12.15 0.34 8.89
N THR A 290 12.82 -0.60 8.21
CA THR A 290 12.38 -1.14 6.92
C THR A 290 11.44 -2.34 7.03
N GLN A 291 11.41 -3.05 8.16
CA GLN A 291 10.68 -4.32 8.27
C GLN A 291 9.18 -4.15 8.06
N GLN A 292 8.62 -3.01 8.50
CA GLN A 292 7.19 -2.75 8.34
C GLN A 292 6.77 -2.78 6.86
N VAL A 293 7.55 -2.12 6.00
CA VAL A 293 7.25 -2.07 4.57
C VAL A 293 7.74 -3.30 3.81
N GLU A 294 8.86 -3.89 4.25
CA GLU A 294 9.39 -5.14 3.71
C GLU A 294 8.46 -6.33 3.91
N LEU A 295 7.72 -6.35 5.01
CA LEU A 295 6.62 -7.28 5.17
C LEU A 295 5.41 -6.73 4.40
N ASN A 296 4.21 -6.82 4.96
CA ASN A 296 2.98 -6.46 4.24
C ASN A 296 2.58 -4.99 4.43
N GLY A 297 3.52 -4.08 4.70
CA GLY A 297 3.22 -2.70 5.12
C GLY A 297 2.49 -1.88 4.07
N PHE A 298 2.95 -1.89 2.81
CA PHE A 298 2.27 -1.15 1.76
C PHE A 298 0.89 -1.75 1.46
N ILE A 299 0.78 -3.08 1.37
CA ILE A 299 -0.52 -3.79 1.27
C ILE A 299 -1.46 -3.37 2.39
N HIS A 300 -0.99 -3.44 3.64
CA HIS A 300 -1.82 -3.15 4.80
C HIS A 300 -2.23 -1.68 4.83
N SER A 301 -1.32 -0.75 4.53
CA SER A 301 -1.63 0.67 4.48
C SER A 301 -2.76 1.01 3.50
N VAL A 302 -2.88 0.28 2.40
CA VAL A 302 -3.92 0.46 1.38
C VAL A 302 -5.24 -0.21 1.77
N LEU A 303 -5.19 -1.41 2.36
CA LEU A 303 -6.37 -2.26 2.56
C LEU A 303 -6.96 -2.19 3.98
N CYS A 304 -6.23 -1.70 4.98
CA CYS A 304 -6.75 -1.60 6.35
C CYS A 304 -7.97 -0.69 6.43
N GLY A 305 -8.97 -1.13 7.22
CA GLY A 305 -10.27 -0.45 7.34
C GLY A 305 -11.21 -0.65 6.15
N THR A 306 -10.80 -1.44 5.14
CA THR A 306 -11.68 -1.83 4.03
C THR A 306 -12.23 -3.24 4.21
N LYS A 307 -13.17 -3.67 3.34
CA LYS A 307 -13.64 -5.06 3.30
C LYS A 307 -12.55 -6.09 2.96
N LYS A 308 -11.38 -5.63 2.48
CA LYS A 308 -10.23 -6.45 2.10
C LYS A 308 -9.12 -6.44 3.17
N ASP A 309 -9.34 -5.75 4.30
CA ASP A 309 -8.42 -5.75 5.43
C ASP A 309 -8.09 -7.17 5.87
N SER A 310 -6.79 -7.49 5.89
CA SER A 310 -6.22 -8.76 6.33
C SER A 310 -6.77 -9.99 5.60
N LYS A 311 -7.23 -9.83 4.35
CA LYS A 311 -7.65 -10.94 3.48
C LYS A 311 -6.46 -11.41 2.64
N LYS A 312 -6.01 -12.65 2.89
CA LYS A 312 -4.84 -13.30 2.25
C LYS A 312 -3.48 -12.68 2.62
N TYR A 313 -3.43 -11.86 3.67
CA TYR A 313 -2.19 -11.33 4.24
C TYR A 313 -2.41 -11.01 5.72
N SER A 314 -1.34 -10.88 6.50
CA SER A 314 -1.39 -10.34 7.85
C SER A 314 -0.35 -9.22 8.00
N TYR A 315 -0.67 -8.20 8.79
CA TYR A 315 0.30 -7.13 9.05
C TYR A 315 1.46 -7.64 9.89
N TYR A 316 2.69 -7.25 9.55
CA TYR A 316 3.93 -7.68 10.23
C TYR A 316 4.11 -9.21 10.30
N SER A 317 3.64 -9.94 9.29
CA SER A 317 3.91 -11.38 9.08
C SER A 317 4.76 -11.59 7.83
N ALA A 318 5.08 -12.84 7.51
CA ALA A 318 5.74 -13.21 6.26
C ALA A 318 5.11 -12.52 5.02
N ARG A 319 5.96 -12.20 4.04
CA ARG A 319 5.59 -11.50 2.80
C ARG A 319 4.49 -12.28 2.07
N ALA A 320 3.32 -11.66 1.89
CA ALA A 320 2.18 -12.25 1.19
C ALA A 320 2.31 -12.21 -0.35
N TYR A 321 3.41 -11.65 -0.85
CA TYR A 321 3.64 -11.32 -2.25
C TYR A 321 4.96 -11.89 -2.78
N SER A 322 5.61 -12.80 -2.05
CA SER A 322 6.91 -13.37 -2.45
C SER A 322 6.91 -13.92 -3.88
N ASP A 323 5.83 -14.59 -4.28
CA ASP A 323 5.67 -15.18 -5.62
C ASP A 323 5.41 -14.12 -6.72
N LEU A 324 5.27 -12.85 -6.35
CA LEU A 324 5.01 -11.72 -7.25
C LEU A 324 6.25 -10.84 -7.50
N ILE A 325 7.37 -11.16 -6.83
CA ILE A 325 8.68 -10.52 -7.02
C ILE A 325 9.29 -11.05 -8.31
N GLU A 326 9.66 -10.14 -9.22
CA GLU A 326 10.23 -10.45 -10.55
C GLU A 326 11.72 -10.24 -10.61
#